data_AF-N9SQX8-F1
#
_entry.id   AF-N9SQX8-F1
#
_cell.length_a   1.000
_cell.length_b   1.000
_cell.length_c   1.000
_cell.angle_alpha   90.00
_cell.angle_beta   90.00
_cell.angle_gamma   90.00
#
_symmetry.space_group_name_H-M   'P 1'
#
loop_
_entity.id
_entity.type
_entity.pdbx_description
1 polymer ?
#
loop_
_entity_poly.entity_id
_entity_poly.type
_entity_poly.pdbx_seq_one_letter_code
_entity_poly.pdbx_strand_id
1 'polypeptide(L)'
;MSNTSFIIVVSVFLPILIFGIILIHSIPYIHAKKTSNIYNIKIHSKKTMLSQSIRLPKETFNNFYIFFKREKIYLSLLIALILFLFLLNIIMTLEPYFAFWKNDKKAVKWSFDWISIPIFIFVISYPLFWFIKELVKINKTKKIIDDWVIQNEKLLQWNKQIEKPLDYDKFKNTILYEDFEIKIPVFKDSKAHFYTNKILNSKKPFIKDNKIDIPKLLYFLLFDYDSGIQINNFTYSKEYFLFFIDECLNNNSINK
;
A
#
# COMPACT_ATOMS: atom_id res chain seq x y z
N MET A 1 -20.82 46.12 -2.60
CA MET A 1 -19.88 45.24 -3.32
C MET A 1 -20.31 43.80 -3.04
N SER A 2 -21.10 43.16 -3.91
CA SER A 2 -21.67 41.83 -3.57
C SER A 2 -21.86 40.82 -4.71
N ASN A 3 -21.62 41.14 -5.99
CA ASN A 3 -21.79 40.15 -7.07
C ASN A 3 -20.49 39.41 -7.43
N THR A 4 -19.37 40.10 -7.60
CA THR A 4 -18.15 39.48 -8.13
C THR A 4 -17.51 38.48 -7.15
N SER A 5 -17.38 38.85 -5.87
CA SER A 5 -16.88 37.95 -4.82
C SER A 5 -17.74 36.70 -4.64
N PHE A 6 -19.07 36.86 -4.62
CA PHE A 6 -20.01 35.75 -4.51
C PHE A 6 -19.92 34.80 -5.72
N ILE A 7 -19.82 35.36 -6.94
CA ILE A 7 -19.64 34.57 -8.16
C ILE A 7 -18.32 33.80 -8.13
N ILE A 8 -17.22 34.40 -7.65
CA ILE A 8 -15.92 33.72 -7.51
C ILE A 8 -16.02 32.56 -6.50
N VAL A 9 -16.66 32.77 -5.34
CA VAL A 9 -16.86 31.71 -4.34
C VAL A 9 -17.64 30.53 -4.89
N VAL A 10 -18.77 30.79 -5.54
CA VAL A 10 -19.65 29.73 -6.05
C VAL A 10 -19.09 29.07 -7.31
N SER A 11 -18.45 29.83 -8.20
CA SER A 11 -18.02 29.31 -9.52
C SER A 11 -16.60 28.75 -9.52
N VAL A 12 -15.76 29.12 -8.55
CA VAL A 12 -14.36 28.69 -8.47
C VAL A 12 -14.09 27.86 -7.23
N PHE A 13 -14.38 28.40 -6.03
CA PHE A 13 -13.99 27.73 -4.79
C PHE A 13 -14.85 26.50 -4.45
N LEU A 14 -16.16 26.56 -4.71
CA LEU A 14 -17.05 25.44 -4.45
C LEU A 14 -16.74 24.19 -5.31
N PRO A 15 -16.52 24.29 -6.65
CA PRO A 15 -16.07 23.16 -7.46
C PRO A 15 -14.73 22.56 -7.01
N ILE A 16 -13.77 23.42 -6.65
CA ILE A 16 -12.46 22.97 -6.13
C ILE A 16 -12.63 22.18 -4.84
N LEU A 17 -13.49 22.66 -3.93
CA LEU A 17 -13.81 21.95 -2.69
C LEU A 17 -14.44 20.58 -2.98
N ILE A 18 -15.47 20.51 -3.83
CA ILE A 18 -16.14 19.26 -4.20
C ILE A 18 -15.15 18.25 -4.80
N PHE A 19 -14.33 18.70 -5.76
CA PHE A 19 -13.33 17.85 -6.39
C PHE A 19 -12.28 17.37 -5.37
N GLY A 20 -11.83 18.24 -4.48
CA GLY A 20 -10.91 17.90 -3.39
C GLY A 20 -11.49 16.84 -2.44
N ILE A 21 -12.76 16.94 -2.08
CA ILE A 21 -13.44 15.94 -1.23
C ILE A 21 -13.45 14.57 -1.90
N ILE A 22 -13.80 14.52 -3.20
CA ILE A 22 -13.81 13.27 -3.97
C ILE A 22 -12.41 12.65 -4.00
N LEU A 23 -11.37 13.45 -4.24
CA LEU A 23 -9.98 12.98 -4.24
C LEU A 23 -9.56 12.43 -2.87
N ILE A 24 -9.87 13.14 -1.79
CA ILE A 24 -9.52 12.72 -0.43
C ILE A 24 -10.20 11.39 -0.04
N HIS A 25 -11.36 11.06 -0.58
CA HIS A 25 -12.01 9.78 -0.27
C HIS A 25 -11.57 8.65 -1.21
N SER A 26 -11.45 8.93 -2.50
CA SER A 26 -11.15 7.93 -3.52
C SER A 26 -9.68 7.45 -3.47
N ILE A 27 -8.73 8.36 -3.29
CA ILE A 27 -7.30 8.03 -3.34
C ILE A 27 -6.92 7.10 -2.16
N PRO A 28 -7.27 7.40 -0.89
CA PRO A 28 -7.10 6.50 0.24
C PRO A 28 -7.70 5.11 0.03
N TYR A 29 -8.93 5.06 -0.48
CA TYR A 29 -9.63 3.80 -0.69
C TYR A 29 -8.92 2.90 -1.71
N ILE A 30 -8.53 3.46 -2.86
CA ILE A 30 -7.81 2.74 -3.91
C ILE A 30 -6.43 2.31 -3.42
N HIS A 31 -5.73 3.21 -2.72
CA HIS A 31 -4.39 2.96 -2.22
C HIS A 31 -4.37 1.88 -1.13
N ALA A 32 -5.16 2.02 -0.05
CA ALA A 32 -5.18 1.00 1.01
C ALA A 32 -5.56 -0.39 0.51
N LYS A 33 -6.50 -0.51 -0.44
CA LYS A 33 -6.90 -1.80 -0.99
C LYS A 33 -5.75 -2.51 -1.72
N LYS A 34 -4.92 -1.76 -2.45
CA LYS A 34 -3.85 -2.33 -3.28
C LYS A 34 -2.58 -2.60 -2.47
N THR A 35 -2.11 -1.61 -1.73
CA THR A 35 -0.79 -1.66 -1.09
C THR A 35 -0.79 -2.37 0.25
N SER A 36 -1.85 -2.23 1.06
CA SER A 36 -1.92 -2.94 2.34
C SER A 36 -2.01 -4.45 2.17
N ASN A 37 -2.76 -4.93 1.17
CA ASN A 37 -2.98 -6.36 0.99
C ASN A 37 -1.70 -7.06 0.57
N ILE A 38 -1.02 -6.54 -0.45
CA ILE A 38 0.27 -7.08 -0.90
C ILE A 38 1.26 -7.12 0.26
N TYR A 39 1.35 -6.04 1.04
CA TYR A 39 2.33 -5.94 2.12
C TYR A 39 2.04 -6.88 3.29
N ASN A 40 0.78 -6.99 3.72
CA ASN A 40 0.38 -7.91 4.77
C ASN A 40 0.73 -9.35 4.40
N ILE A 41 0.49 -9.75 3.14
CA ILE A 41 0.82 -11.08 2.63
C ILE A 41 2.31 -11.37 2.72
N LYS A 42 3.16 -10.40 2.37
CA LYS A 42 4.62 -10.57 2.48
C LYS A 42 5.07 -10.80 3.91
N ILE A 43 4.39 -10.19 4.88
CA ILE A 43 4.74 -10.30 6.31
C ILE A 43 4.30 -11.61 6.92
N HIS A 44 3.21 -12.19 6.42
CA HIS A 44 2.75 -13.50 6.89
C HIS A 44 3.79 -14.60 6.62
N SER A 45 4.66 -14.41 5.62
CA SER A 45 5.79 -15.30 5.37
C SER A 45 6.79 -15.37 6.54
N LYS A 46 6.87 -14.34 7.40
CA LYS A 46 7.79 -14.27 8.56
C LYS A 46 7.77 -15.55 9.38
N LYS A 47 6.57 -16.04 9.73
CA LYS A 47 6.40 -17.23 10.58
C LYS A 47 7.06 -18.45 9.94
N THR A 48 6.80 -18.67 8.65
CA THR A 48 7.36 -19.78 7.88
C THR A 48 8.87 -19.65 7.74
N MET A 49 9.35 -18.46 7.36
CA MET A 49 10.78 -18.17 7.20
C MET A 49 11.56 -18.48 8.48
N LEU A 50 11.09 -17.98 9.62
CA LEU A 50 11.72 -18.24 10.92
C LEU A 50 11.61 -19.71 11.34
N SER A 51 10.45 -20.37 11.12
CA SER A 51 10.26 -21.77 11.50
C SER A 51 11.13 -22.75 10.74
N GLN A 52 11.51 -22.41 9.51
CA GLN A 52 12.44 -23.20 8.71
C GLN A 52 13.89 -22.74 8.91
N SER A 53 14.11 -21.65 9.66
CA SER A 53 15.41 -21.00 9.86
C SER A 53 16.00 -20.34 8.60
N ILE A 54 15.17 -19.88 7.65
CA ILE A 54 15.63 -19.21 6.40
C ILE A 54 16.27 -17.89 6.80
N ARG A 55 17.59 -17.76 6.61
CA ARG A 55 18.27 -16.48 6.79
C ARG A 55 18.29 -15.71 5.47
N LEU A 56 17.52 -14.61 5.42
CA LEU A 56 17.48 -13.71 4.27
C LEU A 56 18.62 -12.67 4.34
N PRO A 57 19.20 -12.25 3.20
CA PRO A 57 20.12 -11.12 3.12
C PRO A 57 19.46 -9.84 3.63
N LYS A 58 20.23 -8.98 4.30
CA LYS A 58 19.72 -7.71 4.87
C LYS A 58 19.10 -6.83 3.79
N GLU A 59 19.67 -6.86 2.59
CA GLU A 59 19.23 -6.12 1.40
C GLU A 59 17.79 -6.46 1.01
N THR A 60 17.33 -7.68 1.28
CA THR A 60 15.93 -8.10 1.04
C THR A 60 14.97 -7.22 1.84
N PHE A 61 15.34 -6.88 3.08
CA PHE A 61 14.53 -6.07 3.98
C PHE A 61 14.43 -4.60 3.54
N ASN A 62 15.40 -4.09 2.77
CA ASN A 62 15.37 -2.73 2.21
C ASN A 62 14.11 -2.48 1.37
N ASN A 63 13.56 -3.49 0.71
CA ASN A 63 12.33 -3.38 -0.05
C ASN A 63 11.11 -3.06 0.84
N PHE A 64 11.06 -3.58 2.07
CA PHE A 64 10.02 -3.20 3.05
C PHE A 64 10.18 -1.73 3.47
N TYR A 65 11.41 -1.25 3.67
CA TYR A 65 11.68 0.14 4.04
C TYR A 65 11.42 1.15 2.91
N ILE A 66 11.70 0.79 1.66
CA ILE A 66 11.33 1.59 0.48
C ILE A 66 9.81 1.77 0.43
N PHE A 67 9.06 0.69 0.67
CA PHE A 67 7.61 0.76 0.77
C PHE A 67 7.17 1.73 1.89
N PHE A 68 7.67 1.57 3.11
CA PHE A 68 7.32 2.48 4.21
C PHE A 68 7.62 3.94 3.93
N LYS A 69 8.76 4.23 3.28
CA LYS A 69 9.10 5.61 2.89
C LYS A 69 8.07 6.15 1.90
N ARG A 70 7.70 5.36 0.88
CA ARG A 70 6.69 5.74 -0.11
C ARG A 70 5.33 5.99 0.54
N GLU A 71 4.90 5.11 1.44
CA GLU A 71 3.63 5.25 2.16
C GLU A 71 3.59 6.52 3.03
N LYS A 72 4.70 6.85 3.70
CA LYS A 72 4.80 8.09 4.48
C LYS A 72 4.73 9.34 3.59
N ILE A 73 5.38 9.33 2.43
CA ILE A 73 5.28 10.43 1.45
C ILE A 73 3.83 10.57 0.98
N TYR A 74 3.18 9.46 0.64
CA TYR A 74 1.77 9.46 0.24
C TYR A 74 0.86 10.06 1.33
N LEU A 75 1.01 9.60 2.57
CA LEU A 75 0.26 10.13 3.71
C LEU A 75 0.57 11.62 3.95
N SER A 76 1.82 12.03 3.77
CA SER A 76 2.23 13.44 3.86
C SER A 76 1.56 14.32 2.79
N LEU A 77 1.35 13.81 1.58
CA LEU A 77 0.61 14.53 0.55
C LEU A 77 -0.89 14.59 0.87
N LEU A 78 -1.45 13.51 1.42
CA LEU A 78 -2.84 13.48 1.85
C LEU A 78 -3.13 14.50 2.96
N ILE A 79 -2.27 14.59 3.98
CA ILE A 79 -2.44 15.58 5.06
C ILE A 79 -2.32 17.02 4.52
N ALA A 80 -1.40 17.27 3.58
CA ALA A 80 -1.27 18.58 2.95
C ALA A 80 -2.54 18.96 2.17
N LEU A 81 -3.16 18.00 1.46
CA LEU A 81 -4.44 18.22 0.78
C LEU A 81 -5.58 18.48 1.76
N ILE A 82 -5.66 17.75 2.87
CA ILE A 82 -6.65 17.99 3.94
C ILE A 82 -6.51 19.42 4.49
N LEU A 83 -5.27 19.84 4.81
CA LEU A 83 -4.99 21.19 5.31
C LEU A 83 -5.34 22.28 4.30
N PHE A 84 -5.06 22.05 3.01
CA PHE A 84 -5.44 22.97 1.95
C PHE A 84 -6.96 23.15 1.85
N LEU A 85 -7.73 22.06 1.87
CA LEU A 85 -9.19 22.14 1.84
C LEU A 85 -9.77 22.76 3.11
N PHE A 86 -9.15 22.53 4.27
CA PHE A 86 -9.53 23.20 5.51
C PHE A 86 -9.34 24.72 5.41
N LEU A 87 -8.19 25.19 4.90
CA LEU A 87 -7.93 26.61 4.71
C LEU A 87 -8.91 27.22 3.71
N LEU A 88 -9.19 26.52 2.60
CA LEU A 88 -10.17 26.93 1.60
C LEU A 88 -11.58 27.05 2.22
N ASN A 89 -11.96 26.11 3.08
CA ASN A 89 -13.23 26.16 3.80
C ASN A 89 -13.30 27.38 4.73
N ILE A 90 -12.23 27.67 5.49
CA ILE A 90 -12.16 28.87 6.34
C ILE A 90 -12.35 30.14 5.51
N ILE A 91 -11.69 30.26 4.35
CA ILE A 91 -11.81 31.43 3.47
C ILE A 91 -13.25 31.58 2.98
N MET A 92 -13.86 30.51 2.46
CA MET A 92 -15.27 30.51 2.03
C MET A 92 -16.24 30.80 3.18
N THR A 93 -15.85 30.48 4.42
CA THR A 93 -16.68 30.73 5.61
C THR A 93 -16.55 32.19 6.08
N LEU A 94 -15.34 32.75 6.07
CA LEU A 94 -15.05 34.09 6.57
C LEU A 94 -15.41 35.21 5.58
N GLU A 95 -15.18 35.02 4.28
CA GLU A 95 -15.39 36.07 3.27
C GLU A 95 -16.84 36.61 3.27
N PRO A 96 -17.89 35.77 3.26
CA PRO A 96 -19.25 36.26 3.31
C PRO A 96 -19.66 36.65 4.73
N TYR A 97 -19.03 36.09 5.78
CA TYR A 97 -19.23 36.56 7.16
C TYR A 97 -18.83 38.03 7.30
N PHE A 98 -17.66 38.45 6.80
CA PHE A 98 -17.24 39.85 6.81
C PHE A 98 -18.09 40.76 5.91
N ALA A 99 -18.54 40.26 4.76
CA ALA A 99 -19.40 41.02 3.85
C ALA A 99 -20.83 41.23 4.39
N PHE A 100 -21.40 40.23 5.06
CA PHE A 100 -22.79 40.24 5.55
C PHE A 100 -22.95 40.73 7.00
N TRP A 101 -21.89 40.73 7.82
CA TRP A 101 -21.94 41.31 9.19
C TRP A 101 -22.35 42.79 9.19
N LYS A 102 -22.22 43.46 8.04
CA LYS A 102 -22.70 44.84 7.81
C LYS A 102 -24.22 44.98 7.64
N ASN A 103 -24.96 43.94 7.22
CA ASN A 103 -26.32 44.12 6.69
C ASN A 103 -27.45 43.37 7.40
N ASP A 104 -27.25 42.19 8.00
CA ASP A 104 -28.24 41.60 8.93
C ASP A 104 -27.64 40.39 9.71
N LYS A 105 -27.75 40.38 11.05
CA LYS A 105 -26.95 39.50 11.91
C LYS A 105 -27.57 38.12 12.19
N LYS A 106 -28.89 37.93 12.00
CA LYS A 106 -29.60 36.71 12.47
C LYS A 106 -29.76 35.61 11.41
N ALA A 107 -30.13 35.95 10.18
CA ALA A 107 -30.36 34.96 9.12
C ALA A 107 -29.06 34.31 8.60
N VAL A 108 -27.97 35.08 8.60
CA VAL A 108 -26.64 34.67 8.13
C VAL A 108 -26.02 33.64 9.09
N LYS A 109 -26.22 33.78 10.40
CA LYS A 109 -25.65 32.85 11.38
C LYS A 109 -26.16 31.42 11.20
N TRP A 110 -27.46 31.27 10.91
CA TRP A 110 -28.12 29.96 10.79
C TRP A 110 -27.73 29.19 9.52
N SER A 111 -27.61 29.84 8.36
CA SER A 111 -27.20 29.16 7.12
C SER A 111 -25.72 28.75 7.13
N PHE A 112 -24.87 29.52 7.83
CA PHE A 112 -23.45 29.23 7.98
C PHE A 112 -23.16 28.05 8.91
N ASP A 113 -23.86 27.95 10.05
CA ASP A 113 -23.69 26.84 11.00
C ASP A 113 -24.09 25.49 10.35
N TRP A 114 -25.12 25.47 9.50
CA TRP A 114 -25.64 24.24 8.90
C TRP A 114 -24.80 23.70 7.72
N ILE A 115 -24.04 24.56 7.03
CA ILE A 115 -23.18 24.15 5.89
C ILE A 115 -21.75 23.86 6.36
N SER A 116 -21.24 24.61 7.33
CA SER A 116 -19.86 24.46 7.83
C SER A 116 -19.66 23.18 8.65
N ILE A 117 -20.64 22.79 9.47
CA ILE A 117 -20.54 21.60 10.34
C ILE A 117 -20.41 20.28 9.54
N PRO A 118 -21.26 19.99 8.52
CA PRO A 118 -21.10 18.80 7.70
C PRO A 118 -19.78 18.79 6.93
N ILE A 119 -19.35 19.94 6.41
CA ILE A 119 -18.08 20.02 5.69
C ILE A 119 -16.91 19.75 6.65
N PHE A 120 -16.94 20.29 7.87
CA PHE A 120 -15.90 20.02 8.86
C PHE A 120 -15.81 18.51 9.21
N ILE A 121 -16.96 17.87 9.43
CA ILE A 121 -17.01 16.44 9.79
C ILE A 121 -16.55 15.55 8.63
N PHE A 122 -17.12 15.74 7.43
CA PHE A 122 -16.91 14.83 6.30
C PHE A 122 -15.62 15.13 5.51
N VAL A 123 -15.14 16.37 5.49
CA VAL A 123 -13.95 16.75 4.70
C VAL A 123 -12.67 16.67 5.51
N ILE A 124 -12.75 16.81 6.83
CA ILE A 124 -11.57 16.94 7.69
C ILE A 124 -11.51 15.78 8.67
N SER A 125 -12.55 15.59 9.50
CA SER A 125 -12.50 14.60 10.57
C SER A 125 -12.38 13.16 10.06
N TYR A 126 -13.17 12.77 9.05
CA TYR A 126 -13.12 11.41 8.50
C TYR A 126 -11.78 11.08 7.82
N PRO A 127 -11.25 11.91 6.91
CA PRO A 127 -9.94 11.69 6.31
C PRO A 127 -8.78 11.70 7.31
N LEU A 128 -8.82 12.57 8.32
CA LEU A 128 -7.84 12.59 9.41
C LEU A 128 -7.87 11.29 10.22
N PHE A 129 -9.06 10.80 10.58
CA PHE A 129 -9.20 9.53 11.28
C PHE A 129 -8.58 8.38 10.48
N TRP A 130 -8.86 8.33 9.17
CA TRP A 130 -8.29 7.33 8.28
C TRP A 130 -6.76 7.45 8.19
N PHE A 131 -6.23 8.66 8.04
CA PHE A 131 -4.79 8.94 8.03
C PHE A 131 -4.12 8.40 9.30
N ILE A 132 -4.67 8.71 10.49
CA ILE A 132 -4.13 8.25 11.77
C ILE A 132 -4.14 6.72 11.82
N LYS A 133 -5.24 6.09 11.42
CA LYS A 133 -5.37 4.63 11.41
C LYS A 133 -4.31 3.95 10.54
N GLU A 134 -4.09 4.45 9.32
CA GLU A 134 -3.07 3.91 8.42
C GLU A 134 -1.65 4.17 8.92
N LEU A 135 -1.39 5.34 9.54
CA LEU A 135 -0.09 5.64 10.14
C LEU A 135 0.24 4.70 11.30
N VAL A 136 -0.73 4.43 12.18
CA VAL A 136 -0.59 3.44 13.26
C VAL A 136 -0.29 2.05 12.70
N LYS A 137 -1.01 1.66 11.65
CA LYS A 137 -0.81 0.37 10.99
C LYS A 137 0.59 0.27 10.39
N ILE A 138 1.04 1.26 9.62
CA ILE A 138 2.41 1.31 9.07
C ILE A 138 3.46 1.19 10.17
N ASN A 139 3.30 1.91 11.29
CA ASN A 139 4.26 1.86 12.40
C ASN A 139 4.27 0.49 13.09
N LYS A 140 3.09 -0.10 13.36
CA LYS A 140 3.00 -1.46 13.89
C LYS A 140 3.70 -2.46 12.97
N THR A 141 3.46 -2.33 11.68
CA THR A 141 4.03 -3.25 10.72
C THR A 141 5.53 -3.03 10.53
N LYS A 142 6.02 -1.79 10.62
CA LYS A 142 7.45 -1.49 10.66
C LYS A 142 8.11 -2.18 11.85
N LYS A 143 7.51 -2.11 13.03
CA LYS A 143 8.00 -2.81 14.21
C LYS A 143 8.10 -4.32 13.98
N ILE A 144 7.11 -4.95 13.35
CA ILE A 144 7.16 -6.38 13.02
C ILE A 144 8.35 -6.74 12.11
N ILE A 145 8.67 -5.87 11.15
CA ILE A 145 9.83 -6.03 10.26
C ILE A 145 11.14 -5.80 11.02
N ASP A 146 11.23 -4.74 11.82
CA ASP A 146 12.42 -4.45 12.63
C ASP A 146 12.73 -5.64 13.57
N ASP A 147 11.70 -6.18 14.22
CA ASP A 147 11.82 -7.40 15.04
C ASP A 147 12.23 -8.62 14.20
N TRP A 148 11.73 -8.72 12.96
CA TRP A 148 12.11 -9.80 12.06
C TRP A 148 13.58 -9.70 11.64
N VAL A 149 14.08 -8.51 11.33
CA VAL A 149 15.51 -8.28 11.00
C VAL A 149 16.39 -8.76 12.14
N ILE A 150 16.07 -8.39 13.39
CA ILE A 150 16.82 -8.81 14.58
C ILE A 150 16.78 -10.34 14.75
N GLN A 151 15.63 -10.98 14.55
CA GLN A 151 15.49 -12.43 14.63
C GLN A 151 16.26 -13.13 13.50
N ASN A 152 16.21 -12.60 12.28
CA ASN A 152 16.89 -13.12 11.10
C ASN A 152 18.42 -13.10 11.26
N GLU A 153 18.98 -12.09 11.92
CA GLU A 153 20.41 -12.02 12.22
C GLU A 153 20.88 -13.10 13.21
N LYS A 154 19.98 -13.52 14.11
CA LYS A 154 20.26 -14.55 15.13
C LYS A 154 20.12 -15.97 14.58
N LEU A 155 19.57 -16.15 13.38
CA LEU A 155 19.47 -17.46 12.76
C LEU A 155 20.87 -17.99 12.44
N LEU A 156 21.18 -19.17 12.98
CA LEU A 156 22.32 -19.96 12.54
C LEU A 156 22.14 -20.32 11.06
N GLN A 157 23.27 -20.52 10.37
CA GLN A 157 23.28 -20.85 8.96
C GLN A 157 22.39 -22.07 8.69
N TRP A 158 21.53 -21.92 7.69
CA TRP A 158 20.48 -22.85 7.30
C TRP A 158 21.01 -24.28 7.13
N ASN A 159 20.39 -25.25 7.80
CA ASN A 159 20.82 -26.66 7.80
C ASN A 159 19.76 -27.64 7.27
N LYS A 160 18.64 -27.14 6.71
CA LYS A 160 17.50 -27.99 6.36
C LYS A 160 17.30 -28.07 4.86
N GLN A 161 17.68 -29.17 4.24
CA GLN A 161 17.39 -29.40 2.82
C GLN A 161 15.87 -29.43 2.60
N ILE A 162 15.38 -28.54 1.75
CA ILE A 162 14.03 -28.63 1.17
C ILE A 162 14.15 -29.52 -0.05
N GLU A 163 13.28 -30.52 -0.16
CA GLU A 163 13.23 -31.37 -1.34
C GLU A 163 12.75 -30.58 -2.56
N LYS A 164 13.37 -30.81 -3.72
CA LYS A 164 12.98 -30.19 -5.00
C LYS A 164 11.57 -30.67 -5.38
N PRO A 165 10.58 -29.78 -5.52
CA PRO A 165 9.24 -30.17 -5.97
C PRO A 165 9.25 -30.71 -7.40
N LEU A 166 8.28 -31.57 -7.71
CA LEU A 166 7.99 -31.98 -9.09
C LEU A 166 7.69 -30.75 -9.95
N ASP A 167 8.10 -30.72 -11.21
CA ASP A 167 7.91 -29.59 -12.14
C ASP A 167 8.42 -28.22 -11.65
N TYR A 168 9.35 -28.20 -10.68
CA TYR A 168 9.95 -26.97 -10.16
C TYR A 168 10.54 -26.07 -11.26
N ASP A 169 11.19 -26.67 -12.26
CA ASP A 169 11.85 -25.91 -13.33
C ASP A 169 10.82 -25.13 -14.17
N LYS A 170 9.61 -25.68 -14.35
CA LYS A 170 8.49 -24.97 -14.98
C LYS A 170 8.03 -23.78 -14.13
N PHE A 171 7.84 -23.98 -12.82
CA PHE A 171 7.50 -22.89 -11.90
C PHE A 171 8.54 -21.77 -11.93
N LYS A 172 9.83 -22.12 -11.84
CA LYS A 172 10.94 -21.16 -11.89
C LYS A 172 10.94 -20.38 -13.20
N ASN A 173 10.77 -21.06 -14.34
CA ASN A 173 10.72 -20.41 -15.65
C ASN A 173 9.53 -19.46 -15.77
N THR A 174 8.35 -19.83 -15.27
CA THR A 174 7.19 -18.93 -15.22
C THR A 174 7.55 -17.63 -14.48
N ILE A 175 8.13 -17.76 -13.27
CA ILE A 175 8.50 -16.59 -12.46
C ILE A 175 9.59 -15.75 -13.10
N LEU A 176 10.62 -16.37 -13.69
CA LEU A 176 11.80 -15.64 -14.20
C LEU A 176 11.64 -15.12 -15.63
N TYR A 177 11.01 -15.87 -16.53
CA TYR A 177 11.09 -15.58 -17.97
C TYR A 177 9.73 -15.46 -18.70
N GLU A 178 8.62 -15.81 -18.06
CA GLU A 178 7.30 -15.70 -18.70
C GLU A 178 6.48 -14.51 -18.20
N ASP A 179 5.46 -14.13 -18.97
CA ASP A 179 4.36 -13.31 -18.46
C ASP A 179 3.52 -14.15 -17.52
N PHE A 180 3.14 -13.60 -16.37
CA PHE A 180 2.27 -14.32 -15.44
C PHE A 180 1.33 -13.43 -14.65
N GLU A 181 0.26 -14.03 -14.17
CA GLU A 181 -0.76 -13.40 -13.35
C GLU A 181 -0.73 -14.00 -11.96
N ILE A 182 -0.50 -13.15 -10.95
CA ILE A 182 -0.65 -13.52 -9.54
C ILE A 182 -2.08 -13.21 -9.12
N LYS A 183 -2.77 -14.23 -8.62
CA LYS A 183 -4.08 -14.09 -7.98
C LYS A 183 -3.93 -14.33 -6.49
N ILE A 184 -4.31 -13.32 -5.74
CA ILE A 184 -4.27 -13.30 -4.29
C ILE A 184 -5.72 -13.32 -3.81
N PRO A 185 -6.17 -14.33 -3.06
CA PRO A 185 -7.54 -14.38 -2.60
C PRO A 185 -7.82 -13.25 -1.59
N VAL A 186 -8.97 -12.58 -1.74
CA VAL A 186 -9.38 -11.45 -0.89
C VAL A 186 -9.74 -11.91 0.52
N PHE A 187 -10.28 -13.12 0.64
CA PHE A 187 -10.59 -13.79 1.89
C PHE A 187 -9.84 -15.11 1.94
N LYS A 188 -9.47 -15.55 3.15
CA LYS A 188 -8.90 -16.89 3.31
C LYS A 188 -9.86 -17.92 2.70
N ASP A 189 -9.32 -18.85 1.92
CA ASP A 189 -10.08 -19.89 1.21
C ASP A 189 -11.08 -19.39 0.15
N SER A 190 -10.97 -18.12 -0.29
CA SER A 190 -11.84 -17.59 -1.34
C SER A 190 -11.56 -18.26 -2.68
N LYS A 191 -12.61 -18.87 -3.27
CA LYS A 191 -12.56 -19.48 -4.61
C LYS A 191 -12.96 -18.54 -5.74
N ALA A 192 -13.48 -17.35 -5.44
CA ALA A 192 -14.11 -16.48 -6.43
C ALA A 192 -13.54 -15.05 -6.45
N HIS A 193 -13.04 -14.52 -5.33
CA HIS A 193 -12.63 -13.13 -5.23
C HIS A 193 -11.13 -13.02 -5.07
N PHE A 194 -10.47 -12.56 -6.14
CA PHE A 194 -9.02 -12.41 -6.19
C PHE A 194 -8.63 -10.97 -6.48
N TYR A 195 -7.64 -10.47 -5.74
CA TYR A 195 -6.80 -9.39 -6.24
C TYR A 195 -5.84 -9.96 -7.28
N THR A 196 -5.86 -9.37 -8.46
CA THR A 196 -5.11 -9.86 -9.60
C THR A 196 -4.00 -8.86 -9.96
N ASN A 197 -2.79 -9.36 -10.14
CA ASN A 197 -1.65 -8.57 -10.61
C ASN A 197 -0.96 -9.29 -11.77
N LYS A 198 -0.98 -8.68 -12.96
CA LYS A 198 -0.27 -9.17 -14.14
C LYS A 198 1.15 -8.62 -14.14
N ILE A 199 2.14 -9.52 -14.27
CA ILE A 199 3.55 -9.20 -14.37
C ILE A 199 4.02 -9.62 -15.75
N LEU A 200 4.32 -8.64 -16.58
CA LEU A 200 4.92 -8.87 -17.89
C LEU A 200 6.42 -9.16 -17.71
N ASN A 201 6.96 -10.04 -18.52
CA ASN A 201 8.37 -10.41 -18.57
C ASN A 201 9.28 -9.19 -18.71
N SER A 202 8.91 -8.27 -19.60
CA SER A 202 9.62 -7.01 -19.83
C SER A 202 9.54 -6.01 -18.66
N LYS A 203 8.70 -6.25 -17.66
CA LYS A 203 8.46 -5.35 -16.51
C LYS A 203 8.63 -6.05 -15.16
N LYS A 204 9.45 -7.10 -15.10
CA LYS A 204 9.72 -7.81 -13.84
C LYS A 204 10.48 -6.89 -12.87
N PRO A 205 9.96 -6.68 -11.65
CA PRO A 205 10.55 -5.71 -10.72
C PRO A 205 11.93 -6.13 -10.17
N PHE A 206 12.30 -7.40 -10.35
CA PHE A 206 13.56 -8.00 -9.92
C PHE A 206 14.51 -8.32 -11.07
N ILE A 207 14.19 -7.91 -12.31
CA ILE A 207 15.09 -8.02 -13.46
C ILE A 207 15.43 -6.61 -13.93
N LYS A 208 16.73 -6.30 -13.99
CA LYS A 208 17.23 -5.03 -14.51
C LYS A 208 18.45 -5.28 -15.38
N ASP A 209 18.47 -4.72 -16.58
CA ASP A 209 19.60 -4.84 -17.52
C ASP A 209 20.00 -6.31 -17.78
N ASN A 210 18.99 -7.19 -17.96
CA ASN A 210 19.12 -8.65 -18.10
C ASN A 210 19.80 -9.37 -16.92
N LYS A 211 19.91 -8.73 -15.75
CA LYS A 211 20.42 -9.32 -14.52
C LYS A 211 19.32 -9.45 -13.48
N ILE A 212 19.38 -10.54 -12.72
CA ILE A 212 18.44 -10.81 -11.64
C ILE A 212 18.95 -10.17 -10.35
N ASP A 213 18.17 -9.24 -9.80
CA ASP A 213 18.39 -8.63 -8.50
C ASP A 213 17.87 -9.58 -7.41
N ILE A 214 18.78 -10.40 -6.87
CA ILE A 214 18.45 -11.45 -5.90
C ILE A 214 17.69 -10.92 -4.67
N PRO A 215 18.12 -9.83 -4.00
CA PRO A 215 17.33 -9.25 -2.91
C PRO A 215 15.89 -8.88 -3.29
N LYS A 216 15.66 -8.35 -4.50
CA LYS A 216 14.30 -8.05 -4.96
C LYS A 216 13.52 -9.31 -5.32
N LEU A 217 14.16 -10.32 -5.89
CA LEU A 217 13.53 -11.61 -6.19
C LEU A 217 13.12 -12.31 -4.89
N LEU A 218 14.00 -12.37 -3.90
CA LEU A 218 13.69 -12.91 -2.57
C LEU A 218 12.52 -12.17 -1.95
N TYR A 219 12.53 -10.83 -1.94
CA TYR A 219 11.40 -10.03 -1.46
C TYR A 219 10.12 -10.35 -2.22
N PHE A 220 10.20 -10.52 -3.54
CA PHE A 220 9.07 -10.89 -4.39
C PHE A 220 8.47 -12.24 -3.97
N LEU A 221 9.29 -13.26 -3.72
CA LEU A 221 8.90 -14.63 -3.34
C LEU A 221 8.31 -14.73 -1.92
N LEU A 222 8.46 -13.71 -1.08
CA LEU A 222 7.80 -13.68 0.23
C LEU A 222 6.28 -13.55 0.06
N PHE A 223 5.57 -14.62 0.39
CA PHE A 223 4.12 -14.70 0.33
C PHE A 223 3.52 -15.35 1.58
N ASP A 224 2.23 -15.15 1.77
CA ASP A 224 1.44 -15.95 2.70
C ASP A 224 1.15 -17.29 2.04
N TYR A 225 2.03 -18.26 2.27
CA TYR A 225 1.95 -19.55 1.57
C TYR A 225 0.68 -20.34 1.88
N ASP A 226 0.02 -20.06 3.01
CA ASP A 226 -1.22 -20.72 3.44
C ASP A 226 -2.46 -20.02 2.89
N SER A 227 -2.31 -18.88 2.20
CA SER A 227 -3.44 -18.09 1.71
C SER A 227 -4.09 -18.64 0.44
N GLY A 228 -3.46 -19.58 -0.27
CA GLY A 228 -3.98 -20.12 -1.53
C GLY A 228 -3.70 -19.23 -2.75
N ILE A 229 -2.54 -18.57 -2.78
CA ILE A 229 -2.08 -17.75 -3.91
C ILE A 229 -1.96 -18.62 -5.17
N GLN A 230 -2.40 -18.06 -6.30
CA GLN A 230 -2.29 -18.72 -7.60
C GLN A 230 -1.37 -17.92 -8.52
N ILE A 231 -0.61 -18.63 -9.34
CA ILE A 231 0.14 -18.09 -10.46
C ILE A 231 -0.41 -18.75 -11.73
N ASN A 232 -0.93 -17.96 -12.67
CA ASN A 232 -1.57 -18.46 -13.89
C ASN A 232 -2.69 -19.49 -13.62
N ASN A 233 -3.50 -19.26 -12.58
CA ASN A 233 -4.56 -20.15 -12.09
C ASN A 233 -4.09 -21.47 -11.45
N PHE A 234 -2.79 -21.67 -11.26
CA PHE A 234 -2.25 -22.81 -10.52
C PHE A 234 -1.91 -22.41 -9.09
N THR A 235 -2.41 -23.18 -8.13
CA THR A 235 -2.03 -23.04 -6.72
C THR A 235 -0.75 -23.83 -6.48
N TYR A 236 0.34 -23.14 -6.14
CA TYR A 236 1.61 -23.77 -5.81
C TYR A 236 1.71 -23.97 -4.30
N SER A 237 2.23 -25.13 -3.89
CA SER A 237 2.50 -25.38 -2.48
C SER A 237 3.67 -24.53 -1.98
N LYS A 238 3.78 -24.36 -0.65
CA LYS A 238 4.84 -23.56 -0.04
C LYS A 238 6.23 -24.03 -0.46
N GLU A 239 6.41 -25.32 -0.69
CA GLU A 239 7.69 -25.97 -1.03
C GLU A 239 8.30 -25.39 -2.31
N TYR A 240 7.50 -25.01 -3.31
CA TYR A 240 8.00 -24.36 -4.53
C TYR A 240 8.68 -23.03 -4.25
N PHE A 241 8.04 -22.20 -3.42
CA PHE A 241 8.59 -20.89 -3.07
C PHE A 241 9.81 -21.03 -2.15
N LEU A 242 9.74 -21.93 -1.16
CA LEU A 242 10.83 -22.14 -0.22
C LEU A 242 12.06 -22.74 -0.91
N PHE A 243 11.88 -23.70 -1.81
CA PHE A 243 12.97 -24.28 -2.60
C PHE A 243 13.59 -23.23 -3.52
N PHE A 244 12.79 -22.35 -4.13
CA PHE A 244 13.34 -21.27 -4.95
C PHE A 244 14.14 -20.25 -4.12
N ILE A 245 13.66 -19.91 -2.93
CA ILE A 245 14.40 -19.07 -1.99
C ILE A 245 15.72 -19.77 -1.61
N ASP A 246 15.69 -21.06 -1.28
CA ASP A 246 16.89 -21.84 -0.96
C ASP A 246 17.90 -21.85 -2.12
N GLU A 247 17.43 -22.08 -3.35
CA GLU A 247 18.28 -22.02 -4.55
C GLU A 247 18.91 -20.63 -4.72
N CYS A 248 18.15 -19.54 -4.50
CA CYS A 248 18.67 -18.18 -4.58
C CYS A 248 19.73 -17.86 -3.52
N LEU A 249 19.65 -18.49 -2.34
CA LEU A 249 20.56 -18.25 -1.22
C LEU A 249 21.83 -19.10 -1.33
N ASN A 250 21.69 -20.35 -1.78
CA ASN A 250 22.77 -21.34 -1.77
C ASN A 250 23.53 -21.40 -3.11
N ASN A 251 22.90 -21.07 -4.23
CA ASN A 251 23.52 -21.13 -5.54
C ASN A 251 23.67 -19.74 -6.17
N ASN A 252 24.92 -19.33 -6.41
CA ASN A 252 25.28 -18.25 -7.33
C ASN A 252 24.91 -18.55 -8.82
N SER A 253 24.14 -19.61 -9.10
CA SER A 253 23.83 -20.11 -10.46
C SER A 253 22.75 -19.31 -11.19
N ILE A 254 22.02 -18.44 -10.51
CA ILE A 254 21.00 -17.58 -11.14
C ILE A 254 21.64 -16.48 -12.04
N ASN A 255 22.95 -16.30 -11.95
CA ASN A 255 23.75 -15.36 -12.75
C ASN A 255 24.57 -16.00 -13.87
N LYS A 256 24.35 -17.28 -14.22
CA LYS A 256 24.99 -17.92 -15.38
C LYS A 256 24.08 -17.94 -16.59
#